data_AF-A0A453P7A6-F1
#
_entry.id   AF-A0A453P7A6-F1
#
_cell.length_a   1.000
_cell.length_b   1.000
_cell.length_c   1.000
_cell.angle_alpha   90.00
_cell.angle_beta   90.00
_cell.angle_gamma   90.00
#
_symmetry.space_group_name_H-M   'P 1'
#
loop_
_entity.id
_entity.type
_entity.pdbx_description
1 polymer ?
#
loop_
_entity_poly.entity_id
_entity_poly.type
_entity_poly.pdbx_seq_one_letter_code
_entity_poly.pdbx_strand_id
1 'polypeptide(L)'
;MTRLRGAIHKIEADATAKVVLVASSGPGVFCAGADLKERRHMSSSHVKEYANSLRSTFSYFEALSIPTIAVIEGAALGGENATLGLPETGLAIIPGAGGTQRLPRITGRSRAKELIFTGRRCDATEAVLMGTSKLLRSSRGGLRQGS
;
A
#
# COMPACT_ATOMS: atom_id res chain seq x y z
N MET A 1 -9.53 5.91 -6.73
CA MET A 1 -10.12 4.72 -6.08
C MET A 1 -11.13 3.99 -6.96
N THR A 2 -11.99 4.68 -7.70
CA THR A 2 -12.98 4.06 -8.61
C THR A 2 -12.38 3.05 -9.60
N ARG A 3 -11.23 3.37 -10.22
CA ARG A 3 -10.55 2.43 -11.14
C ARG A 3 -10.09 1.14 -10.47
N LEU A 4 -9.50 1.24 -9.28
CA LEU A 4 -9.08 0.07 -8.50
C LEU A 4 -10.28 -0.81 -8.16
N ARG A 5 -11.38 -0.21 -7.69
CA ARG A 5 -12.62 -0.95 -7.40
C ARG A 5 -13.20 -1.64 -8.63
N GLY A 6 -13.19 -0.98 -9.79
CA GLY A 6 -13.60 -1.59 -11.05
C GLY A 6 -12.71 -2.78 -11.45
N ALA A 7 -11.41 -2.72 -11.20
CA ALA A 7 -10.50 -3.84 -11.45
C ALA A 7 -10.77 -5.02 -10.51
N ILE A 8 -11.05 -4.75 -9.22
CA ILE A 8 -11.42 -5.78 -8.24
C ILE A 8 -12.67 -6.53 -8.70
N HIS A 9 -13.72 -5.82 -9.11
CA HIS A 9 -14.95 -6.47 -9.59
C HIS A 9 -14.73 -7.32 -10.85
N LYS A 10 -13.84 -6.90 -11.76
CA LYS A 10 -13.49 -7.71 -12.93
C LYS A 10 -12.79 -9.01 -12.53
N ILE A 11 -11.88 -8.94 -11.56
CA ILE A 11 -11.18 -10.12 -11.02
C ILE A 11 -12.15 -11.07 -10.33
N GLU A 12 -13.07 -10.55 -9.51
CA GLU A 12 -14.09 -11.38 -8.83
C GLU A 12 -15.01 -12.10 -9.82
N ALA A 13 -15.33 -11.47 -10.94
CA ALA A 13 -16.15 -12.07 -11.99
C ALA A 13 -15.41 -13.08 -12.87
N ASP A 14 -14.07 -13.11 -12.82
CA ASP A 14 -13.24 -14.01 -13.62
C ASP A 14 -12.91 -15.30 -12.84
N ALA A 15 -13.68 -16.35 -13.09
CA ALA A 15 -13.47 -17.67 -12.48
C ALA A 15 -12.13 -18.34 -12.89
N THR A 16 -11.47 -17.84 -13.94
CA THR A 16 -10.18 -18.36 -14.40
C THR A 16 -9.01 -17.75 -13.65
N ALA A 17 -9.18 -16.57 -13.06
CA ALA A 17 -8.13 -15.90 -12.28
C ALA A 17 -7.72 -16.75 -11.07
N LYS A 18 -6.41 -16.94 -10.88
CA LYS A 18 -5.84 -17.74 -9.78
C LYS A 18 -4.99 -16.95 -8.80
N VAL A 19 -4.39 -15.85 -9.24
CA VAL A 19 -3.52 -14.99 -8.45
C VAL A 19 -3.64 -13.55 -8.96
N VAL A 20 -3.60 -12.57 -8.05
CA VAL A 20 -3.50 -11.15 -8.39
C VAL A 20 -2.11 -10.64 -8.06
N LEU A 21 -1.44 -10.00 -9.04
CA LEU A 21 -0.23 -9.24 -8.83
C LEU A 21 -0.56 -7.74 -8.86
N VAL A 22 -0.15 -7.01 -7.82
CA VAL A 22 -0.21 -5.55 -7.80
C VAL A 22 1.20 -5.02 -7.95
N ALA A 23 1.45 -4.31 -9.02
CA ALA A 23 2.73 -3.66 -9.30
C ALA A 23 2.47 -2.22 -9.75
N SER A 24 3.48 -1.36 -9.64
CA SER A 24 3.45 -0.07 -10.31
C SER A 24 3.96 -0.20 -11.74
N SER A 25 3.33 0.52 -12.66
CA SER A 25 3.82 0.65 -14.04
C SER A 25 4.87 1.76 -14.18
N GLY A 26 5.09 2.57 -13.14
CA GLY A 26 6.04 3.69 -13.14
C GLY A 26 7.34 3.34 -12.39
N PRO A 27 8.50 3.82 -12.85
CA PRO A 27 9.77 3.54 -12.20
C PRO A 27 9.85 4.19 -10.81
N GLY A 28 10.45 3.48 -9.85
CA GLY A 28 10.86 4.05 -8.56
C GLY A 28 9.76 4.36 -7.55
N VAL A 29 8.48 4.26 -7.90
CA VAL A 29 7.36 4.49 -6.97
C VAL A 29 6.29 3.42 -7.13
N PHE A 30 5.98 2.72 -6.04
CA PHE A 30 4.86 1.78 -5.97
C PHE A 30 3.53 2.52 -5.71
N CYS A 31 3.47 3.28 -4.62
CA CYS A 31 2.32 4.09 -4.24
C CYS A 31 2.74 5.18 -3.26
N ALA A 32 2.46 6.44 -3.60
CA ALA A 32 2.78 7.60 -2.76
C ALA A 32 1.69 7.92 -1.71
N GLY A 33 0.63 7.11 -1.64
CA GLY A 33 -0.49 7.33 -0.73
C GLY A 33 -1.55 8.27 -1.30
N ALA A 34 -2.36 8.85 -0.42
CA ALA A 34 -3.42 9.77 -0.81
C ALA A 34 -2.86 11.12 -1.27
N ASP A 35 -3.47 11.68 -2.32
CA ASP A 35 -3.07 12.99 -2.85
C ASP A 35 -3.42 14.10 -1.84
N LEU A 36 -2.36 14.72 -1.28
CA LEU A 36 -2.51 15.81 -0.32
C LEU A 36 -3.00 17.10 -0.96
N LYS A 37 -2.77 17.31 -2.26
CA LYS A 37 -3.29 18.49 -2.99
C LYS A 37 -4.80 18.38 -3.15
N GLU A 38 -5.32 17.20 -3.51
CA GLU A 38 -6.76 16.94 -3.56
C GLU A 38 -7.41 17.16 -2.18
N ARG A 39 -6.76 16.72 -1.11
CA ARG A 39 -7.27 16.85 0.26
C ARG A 39 -7.40 18.30 0.75
N ARG A 40 -6.56 19.23 0.31
CA ARG A 40 -6.58 20.63 0.76
C ARG A 40 -7.86 21.37 0.40
N HIS A 41 -8.55 20.94 -0.66
CA HIS A 41 -9.76 21.59 -1.17
C HIS A 41 -11.05 20.87 -0.76
N MET A 42 -10.96 19.78 0.02
CA MET A 42 -12.12 19.02 0.46
C MET A 42 -12.73 19.62 1.73
N SER A 43 -14.06 19.66 1.77
CA SER A 43 -14.80 19.90 3.01
C SER A 43 -14.63 18.72 3.99
N SER A 44 -14.92 18.95 5.26
CA SER A 44 -14.84 17.91 6.30
C SER A 44 -15.70 16.67 6.00
N SER A 45 -16.89 16.85 5.41
CA SER A 45 -17.75 15.75 4.96
C SER A 45 -17.11 14.94 3.84
N HIS A 46 -16.58 15.60 2.81
CA HIS A 46 -15.90 14.94 1.69
C HIS A 46 -14.62 14.21 2.13
N VAL A 47 -13.86 14.74 3.09
CA VAL A 47 -12.69 14.03 3.66
C VAL A 47 -13.11 12.71 4.31
N LYS A 48 -14.21 12.72 5.08
CA LYS A 48 -14.72 11.52 5.75
C LYS A 48 -15.20 10.48 4.74
N GLU A 49 -15.94 10.91 3.72
CA GLU A 49 -16.41 10.04 2.64
C GLU A 49 -15.24 9.44 1.85
N TYR A 50 -14.23 10.25 1.53
CA TYR A 50 -13.01 9.80 0.86
C TYR A 50 -12.25 8.77 1.69
N ALA A 51 -12.05 9.02 2.99
CA ALA A 51 -11.39 8.08 3.90
C ALA A 51 -12.17 6.76 4.02
N ASN A 52 -13.50 6.83 4.10
CA ASN A 52 -14.37 5.65 4.12
C ASN A 52 -14.27 4.86 2.81
N SER A 53 -14.26 5.55 1.67
CA SER A 53 -14.12 4.95 0.34
C SER A 53 -12.77 4.26 0.17
N LEU A 54 -11.67 4.88 0.63
CA LEU A 54 -10.35 4.26 0.68
C LEU A 54 -10.36 2.98 1.52
N ARG A 55 -10.81 3.08 2.79
CA ARG A 55 -10.85 1.94 3.71
C ARG A 55 -11.68 0.79 3.14
N SER A 56 -12.87 1.09 2.63
CA SER A 56 -13.76 0.10 2.01
C SER A 56 -13.12 -0.57 0.81
N THR A 57 -12.47 0.18 -0.08
CA THR A 57 -11.78 -0.39 -1.25
C THR A 57 -10.70 -1.38 -0.85
N PHE A 58 -9.88 -1.06 0.16
CA PHE A 58 -8.86 -1.99 0.66
C PHE A 58 -9.46 -3.19 1.40
N SER A 59 -10.62 -3.05 2.05
CA SER A 59 -11.33 -4.19 2.63
C SER A 59 -11.88 -5.15 1.56
N TYR A 60 -12.42 -4.63 0.45
CA TYR A 60 -12.80 -5.47 -0.69
C TYR A 60 -11.60 -6.18 -1.29
N PHE A 61 -10.49 -5.45 -1.43
CA PHE A 61 -9.25 -6.01 -1.95
C PHE A 61 -8.71 -7.16 -1.08
N GLU A 62 -8.80 -7.00 0.24
CA GLU A 62 -8.41 -8.02 1.22
C GLU A 62 -9.36 -9.24 1.24
N ALA A 63 -10.60 -9.06 0.82
CA ALA A 63 -11.62 -10.11 0.80
C ALA A 63 -11.60 -10.97 -0.49
N LEU A 64 -10.71 -10.67 -1.44
CA LEU A 64 -10.57 -11.48 -2.66
C LEU A 64 -10.30 -12.94 -2.31
N SER A 65 -11.01 -13.85 -2.99
CA SER A 65 -10.92 -15.30 -2.76
C SER A 65 -9.62 -15.92 -3.29
N ILE A 66 -8.84 -15.17 -4.06
CA ILE A 66 -7.58 -15.61 -4.65
C ILE A 66 -6.38 -14.90 -4.03
N PRO A 67 -5.21 -15.58 -3.93
CA PRO A 67 -3.99 -14.98 -3.41
C PRO A 67 -3.62 -13.67 -4.13
N THR A 68 -3.22 -12.69 -3.33
CA THR A 68 -2.84 -11.35 -3.82
C THR A 68 -1.42 -11.03 -3.36
N ILE A 69 -0.57 -10.59 -4.29
CA ILE A 69 0.84 -10.29 -4.06
C ILE A 69 1.15 -8.85 -4.49
N ALA A 70 1.69 -8.05 -3.58
CA ALA A 70 2.24 -6.74 -3.91
C ALA A 70 3.71 -6.86 -4.34
N VAL A 71 4.03 -6.34 -5.51
CA VAL A 71 5.37 -6.28 -6.10
C VAL A 71 5.88 -4.85 -5.95
N ILE A 72 6.74 -4.64 -4.95
CA ILE A 72 7.22 -3.31 -4.55
C ILE A 72 8.67 -3.14 -4.99
N GLU A 73 8.87 -2.50 -6.15
CA GLU A 73 10.20 -2.21 -6.71
C GLU A 73 10.68 -0.79 -6.40
N GLY A 74 9.83 0.04 -5.79
CA GLY A 74 10.11 1.44 -5.48
C GLY A 74 9.33 1.91 -4.26
N ALA A 75 9.30 3.22 -4.02
CA ALA A 75 8.67 3.78 -2.84
C ALA A 75 7.21 3.36 -2.66
N ALA A 76 6.93 2.71 -1.55
CA ALA A 76 5.61 2.50 -0.99
C ALA A 76 5.42 3.39 0.25
N LEU A 77 5.98 4.61 0.17
CA LEU A 77 5.48 5.92 0.63
C LEU A 77 6.63 6.96 0.59
N GLY A 78 6.97 7.37 -0.66
CA GLY A 78 7.94 8.43 -1.02
C GLY A 78 9.41 8.12 -0.70
N GLY A 79 10.28 7.98 -1.70
CA GLY A 79 11.72 7.68 -1.53
C GLY A 79 12.29 6.82 -2.67
N GLU A 80 13.60 6.87 -2.88
CA GLU A 80 14.29 5.95 -3.80
C GLU A 80 14.55 4.61 -3.07
N ASN A 81 14.45 3.49 -3.78
CA ASN A 81 14.42 2.10 -3.26
C ASN A 81 13.12 1.70 -2.55
N ALA A 82 12.83 0.39 -2.52
CA ALA A 82 11.64 -0.19 -1.89
C ALA A 82 11.59 0.16 -0.40
N THR A 83 10.88 1.24 -0.09
CA THR A 83 10.74 1.83 1.24
C THR A 83 9.26 1.86 1.61
N LEU A 84 8.97 1.55 2.86
CA LEU A 84 7.63 1.49 3.43
C LEU A 84 7.57 2.46 4.61
N GLY A 85 6.41 3.03 4.91
CA GLY A 85 6.24 3.93 6.06
C GLY A 85 4.79 4.32 6.28
N LEU A 86 4.49 4.96 7.40
CA LEU A 86 3.17 5.57 7.68
C LEU A 86 3.38 6.98 8.25
N PRO A 87 3.71 7.98 7.40
CA PRO A 87 4.15 9.31 7.84
C PRO A 87 3.01 10.24 8.27
N GLU A 88 1.78 9.74 8.38
CA GLU A 88 0.56 10.53 8.63
C GLU A 88 0.64 11.41 9.88
N THR A 89 1.31 10.94 10.93
CA THR A 89 1.47 11.68 12.20
C THR A 89 2.25 12.98 12.03
N GLY A 90 3.20 13.04 11.08
CA GLY A 90 3.90 14.27 10.72
C GLY A 90 3.01 15.32 10.06
N LEU A 91 1.80 14.94 9.62
CA LEU A 91 0.79 15.82 9.04
C LEU A 91 -0.39 16.08 10.01
N ALA A 92 -0.20 15.82 11.31
CA ALA A 92 -1.23 15.92 12.34
C ALA A 92 -2.49 15.07 12.06
N ILE A 93 -2.32 13.96 11.34
CA ILE A 93 -3.38 12.98 11.06
C ILE A 93 -2.91 11.57 11.43
N ILE A 94 -3.80 10.58 11.33
CA ILE A 94 -3.49 9.17 11.56
C ILE A 94 -3.65 8.34 10.28
N PRO A 95 -3.02 7.16 10.17
CA PRO A 95 -3.20 6.26 9.03
C PRO A 95 -4.67 5.83 8.85
N GLY A 96 -5.33 6.42 7.85
CA GLY A 96 -6.78 6.27 7.63
C GLY A 96 -7.19 5.09 6.73
N ALA A 97 -6.24 4.52 5.97
CA ALA A 97 -6.51 3.42 5.02
C ALA A 97 -6.45 2.03 5.68
N GLY A 98 -6.49 1.96 7.02
CA GLY A 98 -6.40 0.71 7.79
C GLY A 98 -4.99 0.34 8.25
N GLY A 99 -3.99 1.21 8.06
CA GLY A 99 -2.62 0.98 8.56
C GLY A 99 -2.55 0.77 10.07
N THR A 100 -3.37 1.48 10.84
CA THR A 100 -3.52 1.31 12.30
C THR A 100 -4.06 -0.05 12.71
N GLN A 101 -4.64 -0.80 11.77
CA GLN A 101 -5.19 -2.13 11.97
C GLN A 101 -4.25 -3.21 11.44
N ARG A 102 -3.81 -3.08 10.19
CA ARG A 102 -3.04 -4.14 9.51
C ARG A 102 -1.60 -4.22 10.02
N LEU A 103 -0.95 -3.09 10.27
CA LEU A 103 0.45 -3.09 10.69
C LEU A 103 0.67 -3.82 12.04
N PRO A 104 -0.12 -3.55 13.12
CA PRO A 104 0.03 -4.30 14.37
C PRO A 104 -0.23 -5.81 14.27
N ARG A 105 -1.06 -6.26 13.32
CA ARG A 105 -1.33 -7.69 13.07
C ARG A 105 -0.15 -8.41 12.44
N ILE A 106 0.74 -7.67 11.78
CA ILE A 106 1.91 -8.19 11.08
C ILE A 106 3.17 -8.06 11.96
N THR A 107 3.42 -6.87 12.50
CA THR A 107 4.69 -6.54 13.19
C THR A 107 4.59 -6.58 14.71
N GLY A 108 3.39 -6.83 15.26
CA GLY A 108 3.09 -6.68 16.68
C GLY A 108 2.87 -5.23 17.11
N ARG A 109 2.23 -5.04 18.27
CA ARG A 109 1.78 -3.72 18.75
C ARG A 109 2.92 -2.74 19.02
N SER A 110 4.04 -3.22 19.56
CA SER A 110 5.17 -2.35 19.95
C SER A 110 5.80 -1.69 18.73
N ARG A 111 6.24 -2.49 17.76
CA ARG A 111 6.85 -2.02 16.52
C ARG A 111 5.89 -1.17 15.69
N ALA A 112 4.62 -1.56 15.59
CA ALA A 112 3.63 -0.77 14.87
C ALA A 112 3.47 0.64 15.46
N LYS A 113 3.46 0.78 16.79
CA LYS A 113 3.42 2.10 17.46
C LYS A 113 4.67 2.92 17.16
N GLU A 114 5.86 2.31 17.25
CA GLU A 114 7.12 2.99 16.91
C GLU A 114 7.06 3.59 15.49
N LEU A 115 6.69 2.79 14.49
CA LEU A 115 6.61 3.23 13.10
C LEU A 115 5.56 4.32 12.88
N ILE A 116 4.37 4.19 13.48
CA ILE A 116 3.29 5.17 13.33
C ILE A 116 3.63 6.48 14.06
N PHE A 117 4.15 6.41 15.28
CA PHE A 117 4.44 7.60 16.09
C PHE A 117 5.61 8.40 15.54
N THR A 118 6.64 7.72 15.03
CA THR A 118 7.81 8.39 14.44
C THR A 118 7.58 8.80 12.99
N GLY A 119 6.64 8.14 12.29
CA GLY A 119 6.43 8.32 10.85
C GLY A 119 7.65 7.90 10.01
N ARG A 120 8.62 7.19 10.60
CA ARG A 120 9.88 6.85 9.94
C ARG A 120 9.65 5.86 8.80
N ARG A 121 10.54 5.91 7.81
CA ARG A 121 10.59 4.92 6.73
C ARG A 121 11.36 3.69 7.20
N CYS A 122 10.95 2.53 6.73
CA CYS A 122 11.68 1.28 6.81
C CYS A 122 12.10 0.84 5.42
N ASP A 123 13.33 0.38 5.29
CA ASP A 123 13.85 -0.16 4.04
C ASP A 123 13.35 -1.60 3.81
N ALA A 124 13.71 -2.14 2.65
CA ALA A 124 13.29 -3.46 2.23
C ALA A 124 13.78 -4.57 3.18
N THR A 125 15.02 -4.46 3.67
CA THR A 125 15.64 -5.42 4.60
C THR A 125 14.88 -5.43 5.93
N GLU A 126 14.65 -4.25 6.49
CA GLU A 126 13.89 -4.09 7.72
C GLU A 126 12.46 -4.61 7.55
N ALA A 127 11.83 -4.36 6.39
CA ALA A 127 10.50 -4.84 6.09
C ALA A 127 10.39 -6.38 6.08
N VAL A 128 11.45 -7.08 5.68
CA VAL A 128 11.49 -8.55 5.81
C VAL A 128 11.69 -8.99 7.24
N LEU A 129 12.63 -8.37 7.97
CA LEU A 129 12.89 -8.71 9.37
C LEU A 129 11.65 -8.51 10.26
N MET A 130 10.82 -7.52 9.93
CA MET A 130 9.57 -7.23 10.64
C MET A 130 8.38 -8.06 10.15
N GLY A 131 8.52 -8.84 9.07
CA GLY A 131 7.45 -9.68 8.51
C GLY A 131 6.44 -8.96 7.61
N THR A 132 6.62 -7.66 7.35
CA THR A 132 5.80 -6.88 6.40
C THR A 132 6.02 -7.26 4.94
N SER A 133 7.21 -7.79 4.63
CA SER A 133 7.55 -8.39 3.35
C SER A 133 8.04 -9.82 3.59
N LYS A 134 7.71 -10.75 2.69
CA LYS A 134 8.17 -12.15 2.81
C LYS A 134 9.37 -12.47 1.92
N LEU A 135 9.57 -11.73 0.84
CA LEU A 135 10.62 -12.00 -0.14
C LEU A 135 11.30 -10.69 -0.56
N LEU A 136 12.62 -10.69 -0.56
CA LEU A 136 13.45 -9.67 -1.18
C LEU A 136 14.21 -10.28 -2.35
N ARG A 137 14.23 -9.55 -3.46
CA ARG A 137 15.02 -9.92 -4.61
C ARG A 137 15.84 -8.71 -5.04
N SER A 138 17.14 -8.90 -5.22
CA SER A 138 17.98 -7.90 -5.87
C SER A 138 17.48 -7.67 -7.30
N SER A 139 17.37 -6.41 -7.71
CA SER A 139 17.03 -6.04 -9.08
C SER A 139 18.13 -6.54 -10.01
N ARG A 140 17.97 -7.74 -10.59
CA ARG A 140 18.75 -8.10 -11.78
C ARG A 140 18.26 -7.19 -12.89
N GLY A 141 19.19 -6.53 -13.58
CA GLY A 141 18.91 -5.51 -14.59
C GLY A 141 17.73 -5.88 -15.49
N GLY A 142 16.91 -4.87 -15.76
CA GLY A 142 15.67 -4.83 -16.52
C GLY A 142 15.19 -6.13 -17.16
N LEU A 143 13.91 -6.45 -16.96
CA LEU A 143 13.14 -7.27 -17.90
C LEU A 143 13.34 -6.71 -19.31
N ARG A 144 14.35 -7.22 -20.03
CA ARG A 144 14.43 -7.06 -21.48
C ARG A 144 13.18 -7.72 -22.01
N GLN A 145 12.28 -6.92 -22.55
CA GLN A 145 11.22 -7.41 -23.41
C GLN A 145 11.91 -8.18 -24.54
N GLY A 146 11.84 -9.51 -24.52
CA GLY A 146 11.75 -10.30 -25.74
C GLY A 146 10.28 -10.29 -26.14
N SER A 147 9.89 -10.11 -27.38
CA SER A 147 10.56 -10.24 -28.68
C SER A 147 9.89 -9.30 -29.67
#